data_AF-A0A929ZRT5-F1
#
_entry.id   AF-A0A929ZRT5-F1
#
_cell.length_a   1.000
_cell.length_b   1.000
_cell.length_c   1.000
_cell.angle_alpha   90.00
_cell.angle_beta   90.00
_cell.angle_gamma   90.00
#
_symmetry.space_group_name_H-M   'P 1'
#
loop_
_entity.id
_entity.type
_entity.pdbx_description
1 polymer ?
#
loop_
_entity_poly.entity_id
_entity_poly.type
_entity_poly.pdbx_seq_one_letter_code
_entity_poly.pdbx_strand_id
1 'polypeptide(L)' 'MKLTEQEKELIQAIRNFKKSKHNYSAQLEEWIIRLFEKLLYED' A
#
# COMPACT_ATOMS: atom_id res chain seq x y z
N MET A 1 -11.05 -9.75 14.35
CA MET A 1 -11.26 -8.28 14.27
C MET A 1 -11.97 -8.00 12.95
N LYS A 2 -13.06 -7.22 12.94
CA LYS A 2 -13.74 -6.82 11.69
C LYS A 2 -13.01 -5.60 11.13
N LEU A 3 -12.56 -5.68 9.89
CA LEU A 3 -11.96 -4.55 9.18
C LEU A 3 -13.05 -3.54 8.80
N THR A 4 -12.72 -2.26 8.85
CA THR A 4 -13.53 -1.17 8.28
C THR A 4 -13.53 -1.25 6.75
N GLU A 5 -14.45 -0.54 6.09
CA GLU A 5 -14.45 -0.48 4.62
C GLU A 5 -13.19 0.22 4.07
N GLN A 6 -12.71 1.26 4.76
CA GLN A 6 -11.49 1.97 4.39
C GLN A 6 -10.25 1.07 4.46
N GLU A 7 -10.15 0.21 5.48
CA GLU A 7 -9.07 -0.77 5.60
C GLU A 7 -9.13 -1.82 4.47
N LYS A 8 -10.34 -2.23 4.06
CA LYS A 8 -10.51 -3.18 2.95
C LYS A 8 -10.10 -2.55 1.61
N GLU A 9 -10.49 -1.31 1.36
CA GLU A 9 -10.09 -0.56 0.16
C GLU A 9 -8.58 -0.41 0.06
N LEU A 10 -7.93 -0.09 1.19
CA LEU A 10 -6.47 0.02 1.28
C LEU A 10 -5.77 -1.30 0.95
N ILE A 11 -6.24 -2.40 1.55
CA ILE A 11 -5.72 -3.74 1.28
C ILE A 11 -5.91 -4.11 -0.20
N GLN A 12 -7.05 -3.75 -0.79
CA GLN A 12 -7.32 -4.02 -2.20
C GLN A 12 -6.40 -3.23 -3.13
N ALA A 13 -6.12 -1.96 -2.84
CA ALA A 13 -5.19 -1.13 -3.58
C ALA A 13 -3.76 -1.72 -3.57
N ILE A 14 -3.27 -2.15 -2.40
CA ILE A 14 -1.97 -2.82 -2.24
C ILE A 14 -1.92 -4.14 -3.04
N ARG A 15 -3.00 -4.93 -3.00
CA ARG A 15 -3.10 -6.19 -3.77
C ARG A 15 -3.10 -5.94 -5.27
N ASN A 16 -3.79 -4.91 -5.73
CA ASN A 16 -3.83 -4.53 -7.14
C ASN A 16 -2.44 -4.07 -7.61
N PHE A 17 -1.75 -3.26 -6.81
CA PHE A 17 -0.36 -2.87 -7.04
C PHE A 17 0.57 -4.09 -7.14
N LYS A 18 0.45 -5.06 -6.22
CA LYS A 18 1.23 -6.30 -6.27
C LYS A 18 0.89 -7.19 -7.46
N LYS A 19 -0.34 -7.13 -8.00
CA LYS A 19 -0.79 -7.91 -9.16
C LYS A 19 -0.41 -7.27 -10.50
N SER A 20 -0.23 -5.95 -10.57
CA SER A 20 0.14 -5.24 -11.80
C SER A 20 1.60 -5.46 -12.24
N LYS A 21 2.21 -6.61 -11.88
CA LYS A 21 3.62 -7.02 -12.11
C LYS A 21 4.13 -6.94 -13.55
N HIS A 22 3.33 -6.51 -14.53
CA HIS A 22 3.83 -6.14 -15.84
C HIS A 22 4.88 -5.01 -15.80
N ASN A 23 4.91 -4.18 -14.74
CA ASN A 23 5.96 -3.19 -14.47
C ASN A 23 6.36 -3.19 -12.98
N TYR A 24 6.81 -4.33 -12.46
CA TYR A 24 7.34 -4.41 -11.11
C TYR A 24 8.55 -3.49 -10.95
N SER A 25 8.44 -2.48 -10.09
CA SER A 25 9.54 -1.59 -9.71
C SER A 25 9.76 -1.68 -8.21
N ALA A 26 10.91 -2.26 -7.81
CA ALA A 26 11.31 -2.32 -6.40
C ALA A 26 11.39 -0.92 -5.77
N GLN A 27 11.75 0.10 -6.55
CA GLN A 27 11.78 1.49 -6.12
C GLN A 27 10.38 2.03 -5.79
N LEU A 28 9.37 1.65 -6.59
CA LEU A 28 7.99 2.08 -6.34
C LEU A 28 7.40 1.38 -5.12
N GLU A 29 7.74 0.11 -4.90
CA GLU A 29 7.40 -0.61 -3.66
C GLU A 29 8.02 0.07 -2.42
N GLU A 30 9.29 0.46 -2.50
CA GLU A 30 9.97 1.20 -1.43
C GLU A 30 9.30 2.57 -1.16
N TRP A 31 8.93 3.31 -2.21
CA TRP A 31 8.24 4.60 -2.05
C TRP A 31 6.87 4.46 -1.39
N ILE A 32 6.11 3.42 -1.73
CA ILE A 32 4.83 3.14 -1.08
C ILE A 32 5.03 2.85 0.40
N ILE A 33 6.00 2.01 0.76
CA ILE A 33 6.30 1.69 2.16
C ILE A 33 6.68 2.96 2.93
N ARG A 34 7.61 3.77 2.40
CA ARG A 34 8.02 5.04 3.03
C ARG A 34 6.87 6.03 3.17
N LEU A 35 5.98 6.11 2.17
CA LEU A 35 4.80 6.96 2.24
C LEU A 35 3.85 6.50 3.35
N PHE A 36 3.64 5.18 3.48
CA PHE A 36 2.86 4.62 4.59
C PHE A 36 3.48 4.90 5.94
N GLU A 37 4.79 4.73 6.09
CA GLU A 37 5.50 5.03 7.33
C GLU A 37 5.35 6.51 7.70
N LYS A 38 5.49 7.43 6.74
CA LYS A 38 5.25 8.86 6.97
C LYS A 38 3.83 9.13 7.42
N LEU A 39 2.82 8.58 6.74
CA LEU A 39 1.41 8.79 7.11
C LEU A 39 1.04 8.19 8.48
N LEU A 40 1.73 7.14 8.93
CA LEU A 40 1.46 6.48 10.20
C LEU A 40 2.26 7.08 11.38
N TYR A 41 3.41 7.69 11.12
CA TYR A 41 4.39 8.03 12.15
C TYR A 41 4.95 9.45 12.09
N GLU A 42 4.71 10.24 11.04
CA GLU A 42 4.98 11.69 11.04
C GLU A 42 3.69 12.44 11.42
N ASP A 43 3.77 13.27 12.47
CA ASP A 43 2.69 14.15 13.00
C ASP A 43 2.18 15.17 11.97
#